data_AF-A0A518HPL6-F1
#
_entry.id   AF-A0A518HPL6-F1
#
_cell.length_a   1.000
_cell.length_b   1.000
_cell.length_c   1.000
_cell.angle_alpha   90.00
_cell.angle_beta   90.00
_cell.angle_gamma   90.00
#
_symmetry.space_group_name_H-M   'P 1'
#
loop_
_entity.id
_entity.type
_entity.pdbx_description
1 polymer ?
#
loop_
_entity_poly.entity_id
_entity_poly.type
_entity_poly.pdbx_seq_one_letter_code
_entity_poly.pdbx_strand_id
1 'polypeptide(L)'
;MSGKLSGREDKTSLGVVRPTKVIDLEIRPAEEEWKPKWQALFSQMLLFGPPQKPLLKLPFSFHYVFACKDSEKPHTAMCEDWELGVLFLSEGSSWILVANRSAAAGHK
;
A
#
# COMPACT_ATOMS: atom_id res chain seq x y z
N MET A 1 -2.87 23.53 -13.79
CA MET A 1 -2.48 22.23 -14.37
C MET A 1 -3.72 21.63 -15.02
N SER A 2 -3.88 21.80 -16.33
CA SER A 2 -5.06 21.29 -17.05
C SER A 2 -4.94 19.79 -17.24
N GLY A 3 -5.82 19.02 -16.61
CA GLY A 3 -6.04 17.62 -16.95
C GLY A 3 -6.66 17.55 -18.34
N LYS A 4 -5.92 17.02 -19.31
CA LYS A 4 -6.43 16.77 -20.66
C LYS A 4 -7.13 15.41 -20.66
N LEU A 5 -8.45 15.42 -20.83
CA LEU A 5 -9.21 14.22 -21.13
C LEU A 5 -8.89 13.82 -22.58
N SER A 6 -8.11 12.76 -22.78
CA SER A 6 -7.67 12.32 -24.12
C SER A 6 -8.79 11.56 -24.84
N GLY A 7 -9.39 12.21 -25.85
CA GLY A 7 -10.33 11.59 -26.78
C GLY A 7 -9.76 11.53 -28.19
N ARG A 8 -9.99 10.41 -28.87
CA ARG A 8 -9.94 10.05 -30.32
C ARG A 8 -8.80 10.55 -31.23
N GLU A 9 -8.21 11.72 -31.02
CA GLU A 9 -7.10 12.25 -31.84
C GLU A 9 -5.75 11.61 -31.49
N ASP A 10 -5.55 11.22 -30.22
CA ASP A 10 -4.24 10.78 -29.72
C ASP A 10 -3.90 9.30 -30.05
N LYS A 11 -4.79 8.55 -30.71
CA LYS A 11 -4.67 7.08 -30.98
C LYS A 11 -4.35 6.21 -29.75
N THR A 12 -4.37 6.76 -28.54
CA THR A 12 -4.18 6.03 -27.29
C THR A 12 -5.38 5.14 -27.04
N SER A 13 -5.14 3.84 -26.91
CA SER A 13 -6.15 2.85 -26.52
C SER A 13 -5.90 2.38 -25.10
N LEU A 14 -6.96 1.96 -24.42
CA LEU A 14 -6.84 1.32 -23.12
C LEU A 14 -6.45 -0.15 -23.33
N GLY A 15 -5.26 -0.52 -22.85
CA GLY A 15 -4.85 -1.92 -22.77
C GLY A 15 -5.47 -2.61 -21.55
N VAL A 16 -5.94 -3.83 -21.72
CA VAL A 16 -6.41 -4.67 -20.61
C VAL A 16 -5.44 -5.83 -20.45
N VAL A 17 -4.84 -5.96 -19.27
CA VAL A 17 -4.03 -7.11 -18.89
C VAL A 17 -4.92 -8.10 -18.16
N ARG A 18 -4.93 -9.37 -18.61
CA ARG A 18 -5.69 -10.45 -17.96
C ARG A 18 -4.73 -11.49 -17.38
N PRO A 19 -4.47 -11.46 -16.07
CA PRO A 19 -3.66 -12.47 -15.41
C PRO A 19 -4.23 -13.86 -15.66
N THR A 20 -3.38 -14.80 -16.07
CA THR A 20 -3.74 -16.22 -16.20
C THR A 20 -3.46 -16.98 -14.91
N LYS A 21 -2.45 -16.53 -14.16
CA LYS A 21 -2.03 -17.12 -12.89
C LYS A 21 -1.31 -16.10 -12.03
N VAL A 22 -1.67 -16.02 -10.75
CA VAL A 22 -0.84 -15.36 -9.73
C VAL A 22 0.27 -16.31 -9.33
N ILE A 23 1.50 -15.84 -9.43
CA ILE A 23 2.73 -16.61 -9.17
C ILE A 23 3.15 -16.40 -7.72
N ASP A 24 3.18 -15.14 -7.26
CA ASP A 24 3.68 -14.79 -5.93
C ASP A 24 3.09 -13.48 -5.41
N LEU A 25 3.19 -13.26 -4.10
CA LEU A 25 2.98 -11.98 -3.42
C LEU A 25 4.31 -11.56 -2.80
N GLU A 26 5.02 -10.67 -3.48
CA GLU A 26 6.31 -10.17 -3.04
C GLU A 26 6.12 -9.00 -2.04
N ILE A 27 6.70 -9.14 -0.86
CA ILE A 27 6.69 -8.11 0.19
C ILE A 27 8.08 -7.47 0.24
N ARG A 28 8.17 -6.18 -0.09
CA ARG A 28 9.45 -5.45 -0.12
C ARG A 28 9.50 -4.42 1.00
N PRO A 29 10.65 -4.24 1.68
CA PRO A 29 10.85 -3.11 2.59
C PRO A 29 10.54 -1.79 1.88
N ALA A 30 9.80 -0.93 2.57
CA ALA A 30 9.55 0.43 2.15
C ALA A 30 10.21 1.40 3.15
N GLU A 31 10.47 2.63 2.72
CA GLU A 31 10.96 3.67 3.62
C GLU A 31 10.00 3.84 4.81
N GLU A 32 10.53 3.91 6.03
CA GLU A 32 9.72 4.08 7.24
C GLU A 32 9.04 5.46 7.29
N GLU A 33 9.68 6.47 6.70
CA GLU A 33 9.19 7.84 6.70
C GLU A 33 8.44 8.21 5.42
N TRP A 34 7.35 8.97 5.54
CA TRP A 34 6.69 9.55 4.38
C TRP A 34 7.64 10.47 3.61
N LYS A 35 7.52 10.54 2.26
CA LYS A 35 8.31 11.51 1.49
C LYS A 35 8.02 12.94 1.98
N PRO A 36 8.98 13.87 1.95
CA PRO A 36 8.82 15.23 2.52
C PRO A 36 7.57 15.97 2.01
N LYS A 37 7.24 15.81 0.72
CA LYS A 37 6.02 16.39 0.12
C LYS A 37 4.74 15.95 0.83
N TRP A 38 4.65 14.68 1.23
CA TRP A 38 3.49 14.12 1.93
C TRP A 38 3.46 14.54 3.38
N GLN A 39 4.61 14.55 4.05
CA GLN A 39 4.73 15.07 5.42
C GLN A 39 4.20 16.52 5.52
N ALA A 40 4.63 17.37 4.59
CA ALA A 40 4.16 18.75 4.53
C ALA A 40 2.63 18.83 4.33
N LEU A 41 2.07 17.97 3.48
CA LEU A 41 0.63 17.92 3.24
C LEU A 41 -0.15 17.46 4.49
N PHE A 42 0.37 16.49 5.24
CA PHE A 42 -0.26 16.02 6.48
C PHE A 42 -0.14 17.04 7.62
N SER A 43 0.89 17.90 7.59
CA SER A 43 1.03 19.02 8.52
C SER A 43 0.16 20.23 8.17
N GLN A 44 -0.55 20.20 7.05
CA GLN A 44 -1.39 21.32 6.63
C GLN A 44 -2.57 21.52 7.58
N MET A 45 -2.74 22.75 8.07
CA MET A 45 -3.89 23.10 8.91
C MET A 45 -5.18 23.11 8.09
N LEU A 46 -6.27 22.67 8.72
CA LEU A 46 -7.61 22.77 8.14
C LEU A 46 -8.19 24.16 8.43
N LEU A 47 -8.97 24.71 7.49
CA LEU A 47 -9.74 25.94 7.74
C LEU A 47 -10.80 25.74 8.83
N PHE A 48 -11.38 24.54 8.91
CA PHE A 48 -12.43 24.18 9.85
C PHE A 48 -12.23 22.75 10.36
N GLY A 49 -12.62 22.50 11.61
CA GLY A 49 -12.61 21.16 12.21
C GLY A 49 -11.32 20.81 12.96
N PRO A 50 -11.30 19.63 13.61
CA PRO A 50 -10.15 19.16 14.36
C PRO A 50 -8.97 18.82 13.42
N PRO A 51 -7.73 18.84 13.93
CA PRO A 51 -6.55 18.50 13.13
C PRO A 51 -6.66 17.08 12.54
N GLN A 52 -6.06 16.88 11.38
CA GLN A 52 -6.02 15.58 10.72
C GLN A 52 -5.32 14.55 11.62
N LYS A 53 -5.88 13.34 11.70
CA LYS A 53 -5.22 12.24 12.40
C LYS A 53 -3.94 11.86 11.64
N PRO A 54 -2.83 11.58 12.34
CA PRO A 54 -1.60 11.15 11.69
C PRO A 54 -1.82 9.82 10.97
N LEU A 55 -1.33 9.74 9.72
CA LEU A 55 -1.37 8.52 8.93
C LEU A 55 -0.17 7.64 9.27
N LEU A 56 -0.43 6.42 9.72
CA LEU A 56 0.62 5.42 9.92
C LEU A 56 1.14 4.94 8.57
N LYS A 57 2.47 4.96 8.41
CA LYS A 57 3.11 4.41 7.22
C LYS A 57 3.35 2.92 7.42
N LEU A 58 3.10 2.14 6.37
CA LEU A 58 3.50 0.74 6.34
C LEU A 58 5.00 0.64 6.03
N PRO A 59 5.77 -0.18 6.76
CA PRO A 59 7.18 -0.39 6.48
C PRO A 59 7.42 -1.32 5.29
N PHE A 60 6.37 -1.72 4.57
CA PHE A 60 6.43 -2.64 3.44
C PHE A 60 5.54 -2.17 2.29
N SER A 61 5.89 -2.65 1.10
CA SER A 61 5.10 -2.53 -0.12
C SER A 61 4.81 -3.93 -0.67
N PHE A 62 3.56 -4.15 -1.08
CA PHE A 62 3.06 -5.46 -1.51
C PHE A 62 2.95 -5.48 -3.02
N HIS A 63 3.38 -6.57 -3.66
CA HIS A 63 3.38 -6.68 -5.10
C HIS A 63 2.89 -8.05 -5.56
N TYR A 64 1.90 -8.07 -6.44
CA TYR A 64 1.53 -9.30 -7.13
C TYR A 64 2.50 -9.57 -8.27
N VAL A 65 3.03 -10.78 -8.32
CA VAL A 65 3.74 -11.32 -9.48
C VAL A 65 2.79 -12.27 -10.20
N PHE A 66 2.52 -12.03 -11.48
CA PHE A 66 1.54 -12.83 -12.23
C PHE A 66 1.96 -13.05 -13.69
N ALA A 67 1.52 -14.17 -14.27
CA ALA A 67 1.66 -14.46 -15.68
C ALA A 67 0.47 -13.91 -16.48
N CYS A 68 0.71 -13.54 -17.74
CA CYS A 68 -0.33 -13.17 -18.71
C CYS A 68 -0.15 -14.02 -19.97
N LYS A 69 -1.22 -14.22 -20.75
CA LYS A 69 -1.12 -14.93 -22.04
C LYS A 69 -0.35 -14.11 -23.08
N ASP A 70 -0.40 -12.79 -22.97
CA ASP A 70 0.13 -11.86 -23.96
C ASP A 70 1.63 -11.55 -23.75
N SER A 71 2.28 -12.17 -22.76
CA SER A 71 3.70 -11.98 -22.44
C SER A 71 4.29 -13.27 -21.86
N GLU A 72 5.46 -13.66 -22.35
CA GLU A 72 6.22 -14.78 -21.77
C GLU A 72 6.84 -14.45 -20.41
N LYS A 73 7.06 -13.16 -20.12
CA LYS A 73 7.63 -12.70 -18.85
C LYS A 73 6.53 -12.39 -17.84
N PRO A 74 6.70 -12.79 -16.57
CA PRO A 74 5.82 -12.35 -15.49
C PRO A 74 5.78 -10.83 -15.36
N HIS A 75 4.63 -10.32 -14.93
CA HIS A 75 4.44 -8.92 -14.58
C HIS A 75 4.44 -8.76 -13.06
N THR A 76 4.89 -7.61 -12.59
CA THR A 76 4.81 -7.21 -11.20
C THR A 76 3.95 -5.96 -11.09
N ALA A 77 2.92 -5.99 -10.25
CA ALA A 77 2.06 -4.85 -9.96
C ALA A 77 1.99 -4.61 -8.46
N MET A 78 2.24 -3.36 -8.05
CA MET A 78 2.08 -2.96 -6.66
C MET A 78 0.60 -2.99 -6.27
N CYS A 79 0.31 -3.52 -5.09
CA CYS A 79 -1.02 -3.55 -4.50
C CYS A 79 -1.12 -2.45 -3.45
N GLU A 80 -1.96 -1.45 -3.71
CA GLU A 80 -2.25 -0.33 -2.81
C GLU A 80 -3.59 -0.51 -2.07
N ASP A 81 -4.04 -1.75 -1.91
CA ASP A 81 -5.27 -2.04 -1.20
C ASP A 81 -5.15 -1.66 0.28
N TRP A 82 -6.06 -0.81 0.74
CA TRP A 82 -6.09 -0.36 2.12
C TRP A 82 -6.42 -1.50 3.09
N GLU A 83 -7.17 -2.53 2.65
CA GLU A 83 -7.54 -3.68 3.47
C GLU A 83 -6.32 -4.50 3.87
N LEU A 84 -5.38 -4.71 2.94
CA LEU A 84 -4.09 -5.36 3.22
C LEU A 84 -3.27 -4.57 4.24
N GLY A 85 -3.26 -3.25 4.11
CA GLY A 85 -2.57 -2.36 5.04
C GLY A 85 -3.15 -2.43 6.46
N VAL A 86 -4.47 -2.37 6.57
CA VAL A 86 -5.17 -2.49 7.86
C VAL A 86 -4.96 -3.87 8.47
N LEU A 87 -5.05 -4.93 7.67
CA LEU A 87 -4.80 -6.29 8.12
C LEU A 87 -3.39 -6.41 8.72
N PHE A 88 -2.37 -5.92 8.01
CA PHE A 88 -0.98 -5.92 8.49
C PHE A 88 -0.84 -5.18 9.83
N LEU A 89 -1.41 -3.99 9.97
CA LEU A 89 -1.34 -3.20 11.22
C LEU A 89 -2.11 -3.86 12.38
N SER A 90 -3.24 -4.50 12.07
CA SER A 90 -4.08 -5.17 13.08
C SER A 90 -3.42 -6.44 13.63
N GLU A 91 -2.87 -7.28 12.76
CA GLU A 91 -2.14 -8.49 13.14
C GLU A 91 -0.83 -8.12 13.87
N GLY A 92 -0.18 -7.05 13.38
CA GLY A 92 0.96 -6.40 14.02
C GLY A 92 0.70 -5.99 15.49
N SER A 93 -0.51 -5.54 15.78
CA SER A 93 -0.90 -5.16 17.14
C SER A 93 -1.21 -6.39 18.01
N SER A 94 -1.73 -7.45 17.41
CA SER A 94 -2.06 -8.71 18.09
C SER A 94 -0.83 -9.40 18.67
N TRP A 95 0.28 -9.50 17.93
CA TRP A 95 1.49 -10.17 18.43
C TRP A 95 2.16 -9.41 19.58
N ILE A 96 2.12 -8.07 19.59
CA ILE A 96 2.61 -7.26 20.71
C ILE A 96 1.78 -7.54 21.98
N LEU A 97 0.45 -7.66 21.84
CA LEU A 97 -0.44 -7.95 22.96
C LEU A 97 -0.29 -9.38 23.49
N VAL A 98 0.04 -10.35 22.63
CA VAL A 98 0.33 -11.74 23.03
C VAL A 98 1.71 -11.83 23.69
N ALA A 99 2.74 -11.19 23.11
CA ALA A 99 4.09 -11.17 23.68
C ALA A 99 4.12 -10.52 25.07
N ASN A 100 3.42 -9.39 25.26
CA ASN A 100 3.32 -8.73 26.56
C ASN A 100 2.55 -9.55 27.60
N ARG A 101 1.56 -10.37 27.18
CA ARG A 101 0.86 -11.29 28.09
C ARG A 101 1.75 -12.44 28.58
N SER A 102 2.57 -13.02 27.71
CA SER A 102 3.54 -14.04 28.11
C SER A 102 4.62 -13.48 29.05
N ALA A 103 5.09 -12.24 28.81
CA ALA A 103 6.06 -11.60 29.70
C ALA A 103 5.49 -11.31 31.10
N ALA A 104 4.22 -10.91 31.20
CA ALA A 104 3.54 -10.67 32.47
C ALA A 104 3.22 -11.96 33.26
N ALA A 105 3.16 -13.11 32.60
CA ALA A 105 2.88 -14.40 33.23
C ALA A 105 4.13 -15.11 33.80
N GLY A 106 5.33 -14.62 33.50
CA GLY A 106 6.62 -15.21 33.91
C GLY A 106 7.20 -14.68 35.23
N HIS A 107 6.44 -13.92 36.03
CA HIS A 107 6.81 -13.47 37.38
C HIS A 107 5.91 -14.15 38.41
N LYS A 108 6.15 -15.44 38.68
CA LYS A 108 5.76 -16.12 39.91
C LYS A 108 6.78 -17.18 40.27
#